data_AF-A0A7D8BEU0-F1
#
_entry.id   AF-A0A7D8BEU0-F1
#
_cell.length_a   1.000
_cell.length_b   1.000
_cell.length_c   1.000
_cell.angle_alpha   90.00
_cell.angle_beta   90.00
_cell.angle_gamma   90.00
#
_symmetry.space_group_name_H-M   'P 1'
#
loop_
_entity.id
_entity.type
_entity.pdbx_description
1 polymer ?
#
loop_
_entity_poly.entity_id
_entity_poly.type
_entity_poly.pdbx_seq_one_letter_code
_entity_poly.pdbx_strand_id
1 'polypeptide(L)'
;MVKLALRNKSVGTKVTAAEFDALERRAHAQKLTLSEWVRAELLNIKKEDGHEVLLGELLALRAILINLLFSLGKGERLTAEAMKELIERADRDKVNRAAGRRTDGGLSVRNAATE
;
A
#
# COMPACT_ATOMS: atom_id res chain seq x y z
N MET A 1 0.52 32.36 -25.98
CA MET A 1 -0.75 31.95 -25.32
C MET A 1 -0.81 30.43 -25.28
N VAL A 2 -0.70 29.81 -24.10
CA VAL A 2 -0.92 28.36 -23.95
C VAL A 2 -2.42 28.12 -24.03
N LYS A 3 -2.89 27.34 -25.01
CA LYS A 3 -4.31 26.98 -25.14
C LYS A 3 -4.66 25.97 -24.05
N LEU A 4 -5.39 26.39 -23.02
CA LEU A 4 -5.93 25.49 -22.01
C LEU A 4 -6.92 24.53 -22.69
N ALA A 5 -6.68 23.23 -22.54
CA ALA A 5 -7.59 22.21 -23.04
C ALA A 5 -8.90 22.23 -22.24
N LEU A 6 -10.03 22.43 -22.94
CA LEU A 6 -11.35 22.41 -22.33
C LEU A 6 -11.73 20.99 -21.89
N ARG A 7 -12.35 20.88 -20.72
CA ARG A 7 -12.90 19.62 -20.19
C ARG A 7 -14.29 19.43 -20.78
N ASN A 8 -14.41 18.61 -21.83
CA ASN A 8 -15.66 18.43 -22.59
C ASN A 8 -16.20 16.97 -22.59
N LYS A 9 -15.62 16.10 -21.76
CA LYS A 9 -16.06 14.72 -21.57
C LYS A 9 -16.52 14.52 -20.12
N SER A 10 -17.54 13.69 -19.94
CA SER A 10 -18.12 13.35 -18.64
C SER A 10 -17.94 11.87 -18.33
N VAL A 11 -17.72 11.57 -17.05
CA VAL A 11 -17.75 10.21 -16.48
C VAL A 11 -18.86 10.21 -15.43
N GLY A 12 -19.76 9.23 -15.47
CA GLY A 12 -20.93 9.20 -14.59
C GLY A 12 -21.30 7.78 -14.14
N THR A 13 -21.95 7.72 -12.98
CA THR A 13 -22.55 6.50 -12.42
C THR A 13 -23.86 6.88 -11.72
N LYS A 14 -24.78 5.93 -11.58
CA LYS A 14 -26.01 6.13 -10.81
C LYS A 14 -25.73 5.85 -9.34
N VAL A 15 -26.27 6.70 -8.47
CA VAL A 15 -26.19 6.56 -7.02
C VAL A 15 -27.57 6.76 -6.42
N THR A 16 -27.83 6.17 -5.27
CA THR A 16 -28.98 6.46 -4.44
C THR A 16 -28.88 7.87 -3.83
N ALA A 17 -29.99 8.41 -3.32
CA ALA A 17 -29.98 9.71 -2.65
C ALA A 17 -29.03 9.74 -1.44
N ALA A 18 -29.02 8.68 -0.63
CA ALA A 18 -28.15 8.58 0.53
C ALA A 18 -26.65 8.55 0.15
N GLU A 19 -26.30 7.88 -0.94
CA GLU A 19 -24.94 7.89 -1.48
C GLU A 19 -24.58 9.28 -2.01
N PHE A 20 -25.47 9.94 -2.74
CA PHE A 20 -25.25 11.30 -3.25
C PHE A 20 -24.96 12.29 -2.11
N ASP A 21 -25.78 12.32 -1.07
CA ASP A 21 -25.58 13.18 0.10
C ASP A 21 -24.24 12.88 0.80
N ALA A 22 -23.84 11.60 0.85
CA ALA A 22 -22.57 11.21 1.43
C ALA A 22 -21.36 11.65 0.58
N LEU A 23 -21.49 11.70 -0.74
CA LEU A 23 -20.44 12.24 -1.63
C LEU A 23 -20.35 13.77 -1.50
N GLU A 24 -21.48 14.47 -1.43
CA GLU A 24 -21.50 15.92 -1.23
C GLU A 24 -20.87 16.33 0.10
N ARG A 25 -21.17 15.62 1.21
CA ARG A 25 -20.52 15.87 2.51
C ARG A 25 -18.99 15.72 2.45
N ARG A 26 -18.48 14.73 1.71
CA ARG A 26 -17.03 14.52 1.53
C ARG A 26 -16.40 15.66 0.72
N ALA A 27 -17.04 16.07 -0.37
CA ALA A 27 -16.58 17.20 -1.17
C ALA A 27 -16.55 18.49 -0.34
N HIS A 28 -17.62 18.75 0.42
CA HIS A 28 -17.73 19.92 1.28
C HIS A 28 -16.69 19.93 2.42
N ALA A 29 -16.40 18.77 3.01
CA ALA A 29 -15.33 18.65 4.01
C ALA A 29 -13.95 19.07 3.47
N GLN A 30 -13.73 18.92 2.16
CA GLN A 30 -12.51 19.35 1.46
C GLN A 30 -12.64 20.75 0.82
N LYS A 31 -13.76 21.45 1.01
CA LYS A 31 -14.07 22.77 0.40
C LYS A 31 -14.05 22.75 -1.14
N LEU A 32 -14.48 21.64 -1.73
CA LEU A 32 -14.56 21.45 -3.18
C LEU A 32 -16.01 21.28 -3.62
N THR A 33 -16.30 21.62 -4.89
CA THR A 33 -17.54 21.16 -5.52
C THR A 33 -17.49 19.63 -5.69
N LEU A 34 -18.67 19.00 -5.78
CA LEU A 34 -18.76 17.55 -6.00
C LEU A 34 -17.95 17.11 -7.24
N SER A 35 -18.05 17.85 -8.34
CA SER A 35 -17.34 17.57 -9.59
C SER A 35 -15.82 17.71 -9.47
N GLU A 36 -15.33 18.71 -8.71
CA GLU A 36 -13.89 18.87 -8.46
C GLU A 36 -13.36 17.76 -7.57
N TRP A 37 -14.08 17.41 -6.51
CA TRP A 37 -13.71 16.35 -5.59
C TRP A 37 -13.69 14.98 -6.29
N VAL A 38 -14.77 14.58 -6.98
CA VAL A 38 -14.84 13.30 -7.69
C VAL A 38 -13.71 13.20 -8.72
N ARG A 39 -13.45 14.26 -9.48
CA ARG A 39 -12.34 14.28 -10.43
C ARG A 39 -11.01 14.10 -9.73
N ALA A 40 -10.76 14.83 -8.64
CA ALA A 40 -9.52 14.74 -7.90
C ALA A 40 -9.30 13.32 -7.38
N GLU A 41 -10.33 12.71 -6.76
CA GLU A 41 -10.22 11.34 -6.26
C GLU A 41 -9.97 10.33 -7.38
N LEU A 42 -10.75 10.37 -8.47
CA LEU A 42 -10.59 9.43 -9.59
C LEU A 42 -9.23 9.56 -10.28
N LEU A 43 -8.65 10.76 -10.35
CA LEU A 43 -7.31 10.98 -10.89
C LEU A 43 -6.20 10.68 -9.88
N ASN A 44 -6.50 10.74 -8.58
CA ASN A 44 -5.57 10.49 -7.49
C ASN A 44 -5.67 9.06 -6.93
N ILE A 45 -6.43 8.16 -7.59
CA ILE A 45 -6.35 6.72 -7.33
C ILE A 45 -4.92 6.28 -7.66
N LYS A 46 -4.02 6.45 -6.69
CA LYS A 46 -2.73 5.82 -6.70
C LYS A 46 -3.02 4.36 -6.47
N LYS A 47 -2.51 3.51 -7.36
CA LYS A 47 -2.34 2.10 -7.06
C LYS A 47 -1.63 2.04 -5.71
N GLU A 48 -2.09 1.22 -4.77
CA GLU A 48 -1.51 1.09 -3.42
C GLU A 48 -0.09 0.50 -3.41
N ASP A 49 0.70 0.77 -4.45
CA ASP A 49 2.07 0.32 -4.64
C ASP A 49 2.94 0.81 -3.48
N GLY A 50 2.64 1.98 -2.90
CA GLY A 50 3.39 2.55 -1.78
C GLY A 50 3.36 1.67 -0.52
N HIS A 51 2.20 1.08 -0.19
CA HIS A 51 2.09 0.19 0.98
C HIS A 51 2.79 -1.14 0.74
N GLU A 52 2.78 -1.64 -0.49
CA GLU A 52 3.44 -2.90 -0.85
C GLU A 52 4.96 -2.76 -0.84
N VAL A 53 5.47 -1.64 -1.36
CA VAL A 53 6.90 -1.29 -1.27
C VAL A 53 7.31 -1.17 0.19
N LEU A 54 6.57 -0.42 1.01
CA LEU A 54 6.85 -0.27 2.45
C LEU A 54 6.83 -1.61 3.20
N LEU A 55 5.86 -2.46 2.92
CA LEU A 55 5.77 -3.80 3.51
C LEU A 55 6.96 -4.66 3.10
N GLY A 56 7.37 -4.60 1.83
CA GLY A 56 8.58 -5.27 1.35
C GLY A 56 9.82 -4.81 2.10
N GLU A 57 10.06 -3.50 2.20
CA GLU A 57 11.20 -2.94 2.94
C GLU A 57 11.19 -3.36 4.41
N LEU A 58 10.02 -3.35 5.07
CA LEU A 58 9.90 -3.76 6.47
C LEU A 58 10.19 -5.26 6.66
N LEU A 59 9.75 -6.11 5.72
CA LEU A 59 10.03 -7.55 5.77
C LEU A 59 11.51 -7.85 5.48
N ALA A 60 12.14 -7.11 4.57
CA ALA A 60 13.58 -7.19 4.33
C ALA A 60 14.38 -6.81 5.57
N LEU A 61 14.05 -5.66 6.19
CA LEU A 61 14.68 -5.20 7.43
C LEU A 61 14.52 -6.22 8.56
N ARG A 62 13.31 -6.76 8.75
CA ARG A 62 13.04 -7.81 9.75
C ARG A 62 13.91 -9.05 9.50
N ALA A 63 14.02 -9.49 8.25
CA ALA A 63 14.84 -10.65 7.91
C ALA A 63 16.31 -10.42 8.22
N ILE A 64 16.86 -9.26 7.84
CA ILE A 64 18.25 -8.87 8.14
C ILE A 64 18.48 -8.87 9.65
N LEU A 65 17.62 -8.17 10.42
CA LEU A 65 17.76 -8.04 11.87
C LEU A 65 17.72 -9.39 12.59
N ILE A 66 16.78 -10.27 12.26
CA ILE A 66 16.68 -11.58 12.93
C ILE A 66 17.93 -12.44 12.66
N ASN A 67 18.41 -12.48 11.42
CA ASN A 67 19.61 -13.25 11.09
C ASN A 67 20.85 -12.65 11.76
N LEU A 68 20.98 -11.32 11.76
CA LEU A 68 22.07 -10.61 12.44
C LEU A 68 22.09 -10.91 13.94
N LEU A 69 20.96 -10.76 14.63
CA LEU A 69 20.85 -11.00 16.07
C LEU A 69 21.11 -12.47 16.41
N PHE A 70 20.70 -13.40 15.55
CA PHE A 70 20.95 -14.83 15.74
C PHE A 70 22.45 -15.17 15.66
N SER A 71 23.17 -14.65 14.66
CA SER A 71 24.63 -14.84 14.55
C SER A 71 25.38 -14.18 15.70
N LEU A 72 25.00 -12.97 16.10
CA LEU A 72 25.58 -12.30 17.27
C LEU A 72 25.34 -13.09 18.56
N GLY A 73 24.13 -13.64 18.75
CA GLY A 73 23.79 -14.47 19.91
C GLY A 73 24.58 -15.77 20.00
N LYS A 74 25.09 -16.29 18.87
CA LYS A 74 26.00 -17.44 18.82
C LYS A 74 27.47 -17.08 19.04
N GLY A 75 27.80 -15.79 19.12
CA GLY A 75 29.18 -15.33 19.17
C GLY A 75 29.91 -15.45 17.83
N GLU A 76 29.18 -15.67 16.73
CA GLU A 76 29.77 -15.71 15.38
C GLU A 76 30.17 -14.29 14.98
N ARG A 77 31.37 -14.13 14.41
CA ARG A 77 31.76 -12.87 13.76
C ARG A 77 31.08 -12.79 12.40
N LEU A 78 30.21 -11.80 12.24
CA LEU A 78 29.64 -11.49 10.94
C LEU A 78 30.70 -10.81 10.06
N THR A 79 31.03 -11.42 8.93
CA THR A 79 31.91 -10.81 7.93
C THR A 79 31.15 -9.80 7.08
N ALA A 80 31.88 -8.90 6.41
CA ALA A 80 31.28 -7.92 5.51
C ALA A 80 30.58 -8.62 4.32
N GLU A 81 31.16 -9.72 3.84
CA GLU A 81 30.64 -10.55 2.76
C GLU A 81 29.32 -11.21 3.18
N ALA A 82 29.26 -11.82 4.37
CA ALA A 82 28.05 -12.44 4.88
C ALA A 82 26.91 -11.41 5.11
N MET A 83 27.26 -10.20 5.55
CA MET A 83 26.28 -9.11 5.67
C MET A 83 25.75 -8.68 4.31
N LYS A 84 26.62 -8.56 3.30
CA LYS A 84 26.23 -8.21 1.93
C LYS A 84 25.30 -9.26 1.33
N GLU A 85 25.64 -10.54 1.46
CA GLU A 85 24.79 -11.64 0.98
C GLU A 85 23.41 -11.65 1.66
N LEU A 86 23.37 -11.36 2.96
CA LEU A 86 22.12 -11.26 3.72
C LEU A 86 21.23 -10.13 3.21
N ILE A 87 21.81 -8.95 2.94
CA ILE A 87 21.09 -7.80 2.37
C ILE A 87 20.57 -8.14 0.98
N GLU A 88 21.44 -8.63 0.09
CA GLU A 88 21.04 -8.95 -1.29
C GLU A 88 19.93 -10.01 -1.34
N ARG A 89 19.99 -11.02 -0.45
CA ARG A 89 18.91 -12.01 -0.31
C ARG A 89 17.61 -11.35 0.15
N ALA A 90 17.67 -10.48 1.15
CA ALA A 90 16.49 -9.78 1.66
C ALA A 90 15.86 -8.89 0.58
N ASP A 91 16.68 -8.19 -0.21
CA ASP A 91 16.24 -7.34 -1.32
C ASP A 91 15.60 -8.15 -2.46
N ARG A 92 16.14 -9.31 -2.81
CA ARG A 92 15.53 -10.20 -3.82
C ARG A 92 14.16 -10.73 -3.38
N ASP A 93 14.02 -11.04 -2.09
CA ASP A 93 12.81 -11.71 -1.59
C ASP A 93 11.67 -10.74 -1.24
N LYS A 94 11.95 -9.44 -1.07
CA LYS A 94 11.01 -8.50 -0.41
C LYS A 94 9.68 -8.32 -1.14
N VAL A 95 9.70 -8.26 -2.47
CA VAL A 95 8.50 -8.09 -3.30
C VAL A 95 7.59 -9.31 -3.19
N ASN A 96 8.16 -10.51 -3.36
CA ASN A 96 7.40 -11.77 -3.27
C ASN A 96 6.82 -11.97 -1.86
N ARG A 97 7.58 -11.62 -0.81
CA ARG A 97 7.10 -11.70 0.57
C ARG A 97 5.99 -10.69 0.87
N ALA A 98 6.09 -9.47 0.35
CA ALA A 98 5.03 -8.47 0.48
C ALA A 98 3.74 -8.95 -0.21
N ALA A 99 3.86 -9.44 -1.45
CA ALA A 99 2.73 -9.99 -2.20
C ALA A 99 2.05 -11.17 -1.48
N GLY A 100 2.81 -12.13 -0.96
CA GLY A 100 2.26 -13.26 -0.19
C GLY A 100 1.55 -12.84 1.10
N ARG A 101 1.99 -11.77 1.76
CA ARG A 101 1.29 -11.22 2.94
C ARG A 101 -0.05 -10.55 2.59
N ARG A 102 -0.18 -9.98 1.38
CA ARG A 102 -1.47 -9.46 0.90
C ARG A 102 -2.49 -10.57 0.70
N THR A 103 -2.06 -11.75 0.22
CA THR A 103 -2.95 -12.90 -0.03
C THR A 103 -3.34 -13.64 1.25
N ASP A 104 -2.43 -13.76 2.20
CA ASP A 104 -2.65 -14.49 3.46
C ASP A 104 -3.47 -13.69 4.49
N GLY A 105 -3.57 -12.37 4.33
CA GLY A 105 -4.38 -11.49 5.19
C GLY A 105 -5.90 -11.78 5.18
N GLY A 106 -6.37 -12.66 4.30
CA GLY A 106 -7.79 -13.06 4.17
C GLY A 106 -8.22 -14.31 4.95
N LEU A 107 -7.34 -14.94 5.75
CA LEU A 107 -7.65 -16.22 6.41
C LEU A 107 -7.77 -16.19 7.95
N SER A 108 -7.67 -15.05 8.62
CA SER A 108 -7.78 -15.00 10.09
C SER A 108 -9.12 -14.51 10.67
N VAL A 109 -10.10 -14.13 9.84
CA VAL A 109 -11.41 -13.62 10.32
C VAL A 109 -12.54 -14.66 10.22
N ARG A 110 -12.28 -15.85 9.65
CA ARG A 110 -13.35 -16.85 9.39
C ARG A 110 -13.55 -17.93 10.45
N ASN A 111 -12.75 -17.97 11.53
CA ASN A 111 -12.85 -19.00 12.56
C ASN A 111 -13.15 -18.42 13.96
N ALA A 112 -14.08 -17.47 14.06
CA ALA A 112 -14.56 -16.95 15.36
C ALA A 112 -16.09 -16.75 15.42
N ALA A 113 -16.85 -17.35 14.50
CA ALA A 113 -18.30 -17.25 14.48
C ALA A 113 -18.97 -18.57 14.09
N THR A 114 -18.61 -19.64 14.79
CA THR A 114 -19.43 -20.85 14.93
C THR A 114 -18.93 -21.61 16.14
N GLU A 115 -19.41 -21.23 17.31
CA GLU A 115 -19.73 -22.10 18.46
C GLU A 115 -20.86 -21.43 19.24
#